data_AF-A0A6B9V6X7-F1
#
_entry.id   AF-A0A6B9V6X7-F1
#
_cell.length_a   1.000
_cell.length_b   1.000
_cell.length_c   1.000
_cell.angle_alpha   90.00
_cell.angle_beta   90.00
_cell.angle_gamma   90.00
#
_symmetry.space_group_name_H-M   'P 1'
#
loop_
_entity.id
_entity.type
_entity.pdbx_description
1 polymer ?
#
loop_
_entity_poly.entity_id
_entity_poly.type
_entity_poly.pdbx_seq_one_letter_code
_entity_poly.pdbx_strand_id
1 'polypeptide(L)'
;MIERLEDYARVVVEEKVRGEAENVVMRMKICFESRFLNCLCMGKDDIPKATNSARRYCLTLLSILAAIRLDDDDDDTDDIKEKLEAELLDSSSSSSAKFDPVWLASDSWEQIPSCRTLIGPRSCKKVWDQFMQESEIFISKAKKVKKDELIKEWAYEIFKICGHLMIGKAWEDR
;
A
#
# COMPACT_ATOMS: atom_id res chain seq x y z
N MET A 1 29.92 16.22 10.75
CA MET A 1 29.58 16.51 9.33
C MET A 1 28.70 15.41 8.76
N ILE A 2 29.03 14.14 9.02
CA ILE A 2 28.19 12.98 8.69
C ILE A 2 26.85 13.04 9.44
N GLU A 3 26.84 13.33 10.75
CA GLU A 3 25.60 13.50 11.54
C GLU A 3 24.64 14.53 10.90
N ARG A 4 25.15 15.69 10.48
CA ARG A 4 24.33 16.72 9.80
C ARG A 4 23.75 16.26 8.46
N LEU A 5 24.44 15.35 7.77
CA LEU A 5 23.95 14.78 6.52
C LEU A 5 22.90 13.70 6.78
N GLU A 6 23.10 12.90 7.83
CA GLU A 6 22.14 11.89 8.29
C GLU A 6 20.83 12.54 8.74
N ASP A 7 20.90 13.59 9.57
CA ASP A 7 19.74 14.37 9.99
C ASP A 7 18.99 14.96 8.79
N TYR A 8 19.73 15.53 7.82
CA TYR A 8 19.14 16.06 6.60
C TYR A 8 18.46 14.97 5.76
N ALA A 9 19.12 13.83 5.56
CA ALA A 9 18.56 12.70 4.82
C ALA A 9 17.29 12.18 5.48
N ARG A 10 17.27 12.09 6.82
CA ARG A 10 16.09 11.70 7.61
C ARG A 10 14.91 12.64 7.33
N VAL A 11 15.11 13.95 7.44
CA VAL A 11 14.06 14.94 7.16
C VAL A 11 13.51 14.80 5.73
N VAL A 12 14.39 14.69 4.73
CA VAL A 12 13.98 14.52 3.32
C VAL A 12 13.17 13.25 3.12
N VAL A 13 13.57 12.14 3.74
CA VAL A 13 12.84 10.86 3.64
C VAL A 13 11.49 10.95 4.35
N GLU A 14 11.42 11.52 5.54
CA GLU A 14 10.17 11.69 6.27
C GLU A 14 9.16 12.56 5.51
N GLU A 15 9.61 13.71 4.97
CA GLU A 15 8.79 14.58 4.13
C GLU A 15 8.29 13.84 2.89
N LYS A 16 9.16 13.06 2.25
CA LYS A 16 8.78 12.28 1.07
C LYS A 16 7.71 11.26 1.40
N VAL A 17 7.92 10.49 2.47
CA VAL A 17 7.00 9.42 2.87
C VAL A 17 5.66 10.01 3.32
N ARG A 18 5.63 11.16 4.00
CA ARG A 18 4.38 11.87 4.33
C ARG A 18 3.58 12.21 3.07
N GLY A 19 4.22 12.78 2.04
CA GLY A 19 3.54 13.08 0.77
C GLY A 19 3.06 11.83 0.00
N GLU A 20 3.79 10.71 0.12
CA GLU A 20 3.37 9.43 -0.46
C GLU A 20 2.20 8.80 0.32
N ALA A 21 2.15 8.97 1.65
CA ALA A 21 1.04 8.50 2.50
C ALA A 21 -0.27 9.27 2.24
N GLU A 22 -0.22 10.56 1.90
CA GLU A 22 -1.40 11.33 1.46
C GLU A 22 -2.06 10.73 0.20
N ASN A 23 -1.25 10.09 -0.65
CA ASN A 23 -1.68 9.49 -1.92
C ASN A 23 -1.80 7.96 -1.84
N VAL A 24 -1.87 7.39 -0.63
CA VAL A 24 -1.80 5.94 -0.39
C VAL A 24 -2.78 5.12 -1.23
N VAL A 25 -4.04 5.56 -1.38
CA VAL A 25 -5.04 4.83 -2.19
C VAL A 25 -4.61 4.77 -3.66
N MET A 26 -4.18 5.90 -4.23
CA MET A 26 -3.68 5.96 -5.60
C MET A 26 -2.45 5.04 -5.77
N ARG A 27 -1.52 5.07 -4.82
CA ARG A 27 -0.33 4.21 -4.82
C ARG A 27 -0.68 2.73 -4.77
N MET A 28 -1.58 2.34 -3.86
CA MET A 28 -2.07 0.97 -3.77
C MET A 28 -2.72 0.51 -5.07
N LYS A 29 -3.50 1.35 -5.76
CA LYS A 29 -4.10 0.99 -7.06
C LYS A 29 -3.06 0.72 -8.13
N ILE A 30 -2.12 1.65 -8.34
CA ILE A 30 -1.07 1.50 -9.36
C ILE A 30 -0.27 0.21 -9.10
N CYS A 31 0.07 -0.05 -7.83
CA CYS A 31 0.78 -1.26 -7.42
C CYS A 31 -0.07 -2.53 -7.61
N PHE A 32 -1.36 -2.47 -7.28
CA PHE A 32 -2.30 -3.58 -7.45
C PHE A 32 -2.38 -3.99 -8.91
N GLU A 33 -2.66 -3.04 -9.80
CA GLU A 33 -2.86 -3.29 -11.23
C GLU A 33 -1.57 -3.85 -11.86
N SER A 34 -0.43 -3.23 -11.57
CA SER A 34 0.88 -3.70 -12.03
C SER A 34 1.16 -5.13 -11.55
N ARG A 35 0.95 -5.42 -10.26
CA ARG A 35 1.24 -6.75 -9.68
C ARG A 35 0.27 -7.81 -10.18
N PHE A 36 -1.01 -7.48 -10.30
CA PHE A 36 -2.06 -8.34 -10.82
C PHE A 36 -1.79 -8.75 -12.27
N LEU A 37 -1.48 -7.77 -13.13
CA LEU A 37 -1.18 -8.03 -14.53
C LEU A 37 0.11 -8.83 -14.68
N ASN A 38 1.15 -8.52 -13.90
CA ASN A 38 2.38 -9.30 -13.91
C ASN A 38 2.11 -10.78 -13.55
N CYS A 39 1.34 -11.05 -12.49
CA CYS A 39 0.92 -12.41 -12.13
C CYS A 39 0.19 -13.12 -13.27
N LEU A 40 -0.75 -12.44 -13.93
CA LEU A 40 -1.44 -12.99 -15.08
C LEU A 40 -0.47 -13.25 -16.25
N CYS A 41 0.40 -12.30 -16.60
CA CYS A 41 1.38 -12.42 -17.68
C CYS A 41 2.33 -13.59 -17.48
N MET A 42 2.79 -13.82 -16.25
CA MET A 42 3.67 -14.93 -15.87
C MET A 42 2.98 -16.30 -15.99
N GLY A 43 1.68 -16.34 -16.30
CA GLY A 43 0.94 -17.55 -16.70
C GLY A 43 0.70 -18.57 -15.59
N LYS A 44 1.15 -18.29 -14.36
CA LYS A 44 1.11 -19.21 -13.23
C LYS A 44 -0.19 -19.09 -12.41
N ASP A 45 -0.88 -17.97 -12.52
CA ASP A 45 -2.00 -17.62 -11.65
C ASP A 45 -3.31 -17.38 -12.42
N ASP A 46 -4.42 -17.85 -11.87
CA ASP A 46 -5.77 -17.48 -12.28
C ASP A 46 -6.15 -16.11 -11.71
N ILE A 47 -7.25 -15.50 -12.18
CA ILE A 47 -7.72 -14.19 -11.70
C ILE A 47 -7.85 -14.17 -10.15
N PRO A 48 -8.42 -15.19 -9.48
CA PRO A 48 -8.48 -15.24 -8.02
C PRO A 48 -7.10 -15.24 -7.34
N LYS A 49 -6.13 -16.07 -7.78
CA LYS A 49 -4.78 -16.09 -7.19
C LYS A 49 -4.04 -14.79 -7.43
N ALA A 50 -4.10 -14.25 -8.65
CA ALA A 50 -3.51 -12.97 -8.98
C ALA A 50 -4.09 -11.83 -8.11
N THR A 51 -5.42 -11.83 -7.91
CA THR A 51 -6.10 -10.87 -7.03
C THR A 51 -5.59 -10.97 -5.59
N ASN A 52 -5.55 -12.17 -5.03
CA ASN A 52 -5.11 -12.38 -3.65
C ASN A 52 -3.63 -12.03 -3.45
N SER A 53 -2.77 -12.33 -4.43
CA SER A 53 -1.37 -11.93 -4.40
C SER A 53 -1.20 -10.41 -4.43
N ALA A 54 -1.92 -9.74 -5.34
CA ALA A 54 -1.88 -8.28 -5.45
C ALA A 54 -2.46 -7.58 -4.21
N ARG A 55 -3.57 -8.10 -3.62
CA ARG A 55 -4.14 -7.58 -2.36
C ARG A 55 -3.14 -7.67 -1.21
N ARG A 56 -2.47 -8.81 -1.02
CA ARG A 56 -1.40 -8.96 -0.01
C ARG A 56 -0.27 -7.94 -0.17
N TYR A 57 0.17 -7.74 -1.41
CA TYR A 57 1.20 -6.73 -1.71
C TYR A 57 0.74 -5.31 -1.35
N CYS A 58 -0.50 -4.94 -1.70
CA CYS A 58 -1.05 -3.63 -1.39
C CYS A 58 -1.23 -3.42 0.11
N LEU A 59 -1.53 -4.47 0.86
CA LEU A 59 -1.60 -4.39 2.31
C LEU A 59 -0.22 -4.20 2.94
N THR A 60 0.80 -4.87 2.39
CA THR A 60 2.20 -4.62 2.78
C THR A 60 2.57 -3.15 2.52
N LEU A 61 2.17 -2.60 1.38
CA LEU A 61 2.37 -1.17 1.08
C LEU A 61 1.65 -0.25 2.07
N LEU A 62 0.39 -0.58 2.44
CA LEU A 62 -0.35 0.18 3.45
C LEU A 62 0.36 0.14 4.83
N SER A 63 0.88 -1.02 5.23
CA SER A 63 1.66 -1.17 6.45
C SER A 63 2.95 -0.34 6.45
N ILE A 64 3.66 -0.32 5.32
CA ILE A 64 4.86 0.52 5.13
C ILE A 64 4.48 2.00 5.24
N LEU A 65 3.37 2.42 4.63
CA LEU A 65 2.90 3.81 4.64
C LEU A 65 2.12 4.19 5.89
N ALA A 66 1.91 3.27 6.85
CA ALA A 66 1.23 3.56 8.11
C ALA A 66 2.14 4.27 9.12
N ALA A 67 3.44 3.98 9.09
CA ALA A 67 4.41 4.51 10.04
C ALA A 67 5.84 4.56 9.49
N ILE A 68 6.60 5.55 9.97
CA ILE A 68 8.02 5.78 9.68
C ILE A 68 8.87 4.86 10.57
N ARG A 69 9.72 4.03 9.96
CA ARG A 69 10.63 3.07 10.60
C ARG A 69 12.06 3.28 10.06
N LEU A 70 12.73 4.33 10.53
CA LEU A 70 14.05 4.72 10.01
C LEU A 70 15.21 4.25 10.90
N ASP A 71 14.90 3.74 12.09
CA ASP A 71 15.92 3.23 13.01
C ASP A 71 16.00 1.70 12.85
N ASP A 72 17.23 1.18 12.81
CA ASP A 72 17.51 -0.27 12.74
C ASP A 72 17.45 -0.93 14.13
N ASP A 73 16.92 -0.24 15.14
CA ASP A 73 16.82 -0.77 16.50
C ASP A 73 15.75 -1.88 16.55
N ASP A 74 16.13 -3.07 17.03
CA ASP A 74 15.25 -4.26 17.16
C ASP A 74 13.96 -4.01 17.99
N ASP A 75 13.89 -2.90 18.73
CA ASP A 75 12.73 -2.46 19.53
C ASP A 75 11.64 -1.75 18.71
N ASP A 76 11.92 -1.38 17.44
CA ASP A 76 10.95 -0.87 16.46
C ASP A 76 10.21 -2.02 15.72
N THR A 77 10.15 -3.22 16.33
CA THR A 77 9.31 -4.31 15.83
C THR A 77 7.83 -4.04 16.13
N ASP A 78 7.20 -3.17 15.33
CA ASP A 78 5.76 -3.01 15.38
C ASP A 78 5.02 -4.20 14.74
N ASP A 79 3.86 -4.49 15.30
CA ASP A 79 2.96 -5.55 14.83
C ASP A 79 1.93 -5.05 13.80
N ILE A 80 2.13 -3.85 13.21
CA ILE A 80 1.14 -3.24 12.29
C ILE A 80 0.82 -4.19 11.15
N LYS A 81 1.84 -4.78 10.53
CA LYS A 81 1.63 -5.64 9.37
C LYS A 81 0.81 -6.89 9.74
N GLU A 82 1.16 -7.58 10.82
CA GLU A 82 0.44 -8.78 11.28
C GLU A 82 -1.00 -8.43 11.66
N LYS A 83 -1.20 -7.33 12.39
CA LYS A 83 -2.51 -6.80 12.76
C LYS A 83 -3.38 -6.48 11.54
N LEU A 84 -2.84 -5.74 10.57
CA LEU A 84 -3.55 -5.40 9.34
C LEU A 84 -3.86 -6.66 8.51
N GLU A 85 -2.94 -7.62 8.41
CA GLU A 85 -3.15 -8.87 7.66
C GLU A 85 -4.25 -9.72 8.29
N ALA A 86 -4.21 -9.92 9.61
CA ALA A 86 -5.19 -10.70 10.35
C ALA A 86 -6.61 -10.13 10.20
N GLU A 87 -6.75 -8.81 10.26
CA GLU A 87 -8.06 -8.15 10.28
C GLU A 87 -8.62 -7.89 8.86
N LEU A 88 -7.77 -7.51 7.90
CA LEU A 88 -8.20 -6.99 6.60
C LEU A 88 -8.20 -8.02 5.47
N LEU A 89 -7.43 -9.11 5.59
CA LEU A 89 -7.42 -10.21 4.61
C LEU A 89 -8.16 -11.46 5.12
N ASP A 90 -8.07 -11.71 6.42
CA ASP A 90 -8.40 -12.99 7.04
C ASP A 90 -9.61 -12.87 7.99
N SER A 91 -10.61 -12.07 7.61
CA SER A 91 -11.85 -11.83 8.39
C SER A 91 -12.70 -13.09 8.67
N SER A 92 -12.25 -14.28 8.24
CA SER A 92 -12.91 -15.57 8.38
C SER A 92 -12.09 -16.60 9.19
N SER A 93 -10.85 -16.32 9.57
CA SER A 93 -10.02 -17.28 10.32
C SER A 93 -9.91 -16.93 11.79
N SER A 94 -9.93 -17.96 12.61
CA SER A 94 -9.77 -17.99 14.08
C SER A 94 -8.48 -17.36 14.62
N SER A 95 -7.68 -16.70 13.79
CA SER A 95 -6.49 -15.92 14.13
C SER A 95 -6.81 -14.54 14.72
N SER A 96 -8.04 -14.04 14.57
CA SER A 96 -8.52 -12.80 15.21
C SER A 96 -8.51 -12.85 16.74
N ALA A 97 -8.31 -14.04 17.34
CA ALA A 97 -8.20 -14.20 18.79
C ALA A 97 -6.91 -13.64 19.40
N LYS A 98 -5.90 -13.27 18.59
CA LYS A 98 -4.63 -12.69 19.09
C LYS A 98 -4.69 -11.20 19.40
N PHE A 99 -5.58 -10.45 18.76
CA PHE A 99 -5.61 -8.98 18.84
C PHE A 99 -6.98 -8.48 19.29
N ASP A 100 -7.02 -7.41 20.08
CA ASP A 100 -8.28 -6.83 20.56
C ASP A 100 -9.14 -6.39 19.36
N PRO A 101 -10.38 -6.89 19.18
CA PRO A 101 -11.24 -6.57 18.04
C PRO A 101 -11.53 -5.06 17.84
N VAL A 102 -11.16 -4.19 18.77
CA VAL A 102 -11.41 -2.74 18.71
C VAL A 102 -10.17 -1.92 18.31
N TRP A 103 -9.00 -2.52 18.08
CA TRP A 103 -7.76 -1.75 17.85
C TRP A 103 -7.83 -0.81 16.61
N LEU A 104 -8.59 -1.16 15.57
CA LEU A 104 -8.85 -0.30 14.41
C LEU A 104 -9.72 0.94 14.74
N ALA A 105 -10.39 0.96 15.88
CA ALA A 105 -11.11 2.15 16.36
C ALA A 105 -10.19 3.14 17.08
N SER A 106 -8.94 2.76 17.35
CA SER A 106 -7.94 3.69 17.86
C SER A 106 -7.53 4.70 16.79
N ASP A 107 -7.27 5.93 17.23
CA ASP A 107 -6.72 6.98 16.36
C ASP A 107 -5.18 6.94 16.33
N SER A 108 -4.54 6.20 17.24
CA SER A 108 -3.08 6.07 17.33
C SER A 108 -2.62 4.62 17.50
N TRP A 109 -1.40 4.34 17.05
CA TRP A 109 -0.70 3.08 17.28
C TRP A 109 -0.14 3.06 18.71
N GLU A 110 -0.28 1.96 19.44
CA GLU A 110 0.24 1.87 20.83
C GLU A 110 1.77 1.87 20.89
N GLN A 111 2.42 1.24 19.91
CA GLN A 111 3.88 1.06 19.86
C GLN A 111 4.60 2.17 19.09
N ILE A 112 3.88 3.07 18.40
CA ILE A 112 4.48 4.06 17.52
C ILE A 112 4.13 5.46 17.97
N PRO A 113 5.13 6.33 18.23
CA PRO A 113 4.88 7.70 18.62
C PRO A 113 4.17 8.47 17.50
N SER A 114 3.36 9.46 17.87
CA SER A 114 2.55 10.23 16.91
C SER A 114 3.40 10.94 15.84
N CYS A 115 4.65 11.29 16.13
CA CYS A 115 5.56 11.92 15.16
C CYS A 115 6.00 10.98 14.02
N ARG A 116 5.98 9.66 14.26
CA ARG A 116 6.29 8.61 13.29
C ARG A 116 5.04 8.02 12.64
N THR A 117 3.85 8.34 13.16
CA THR A 117 2.59 7.86 12.59
C THR A 117 2.24 8.66 11.32
N LEU A 118 2.00 7.97 10.22
CA LEU A 118 1.59 8.55 8.95
C LEU A 118 0.08 8.36 8.72
N ILE A 119 -0.41 7.14 8.97
CA ILE A 119 -1.81 6.76 8.83
C ILE A 119 -2.20 6.03 10.11
N GLY A 120 -3.16 6.59 10.85
CA GLY A 120 -3.67 5.95 12.06
C GLY A 120 -4.51 4.70 11.76
N PRO A 121 -4.71 3.81 12.75
CA PRO A 121 -5.44 2.55 12.56
C PRO A 121 -6.82 2.71 11.89
N ARG A 122 -7.64 3.64 12.38
CA ARG A 122 -8.94 3.97 11.80
C ARG A 122 -8.87 4.41 10.34
N SER A 123 -7.85 5.18 9.99
CA SER A 123 -7.63 5.66 8.63
C SER A 123 -7.14 4.53 7.71
N CYS A 124 -6.30 3.61 8.20
CA CYS A 124 -5.90 2.42 7.46
C CYS A 124 -7.12 1.58 7.03
N LYS A 125 -8.11 1.41 7.92
CA LYS A 125 -9.35 0.70 7.58
C LYS A 125 -10.12 1.41 6.46
N LYS A 126 -10.29 2.73 6.55
CA LYS A 126 -10.97 3.52 5.50
C LYS A 126 -10.25 3.43 4.15
N VAL A 127 -8.93 3.58 4.17
CA VAL A 127 -8.07 3.44 2.98
C VAL A 127 -8.22 2.05 2.35
N TRP A 128 -8.20 1.01 3.17
CA TRP A 128 -8.37 -0.37 2.70
C TRP A 128 -9.75 -0.60 2.10
N ASP A 129 -10.82 -0.16 2.77
CA ASP A 129 -12.18 -0.36 2.29
C ASP A 129 -12.42 0.39 0.97
N GLN A 130 -11.90 1.62 0.84
CA GLN A 130 -11.92 2.36 -0.42
C GLN A 130 -11.15 1.62 -1.52
N PHE A 131 -9.91 1.20 -1.22
CA PHE A 131 -9.09 0.43 -2.16
C PHE A 131 -9.80 -0.85 -2.63
N MET A 132 -10.47 -1.57 -1.72
CA MET A 132 -11.17 -2.80 -2.04
C MET A 132 -12.31 -2.56 -3.03
N GLN A 133 -13.11 -1.50 -2.83
CA GLN A 133 -14.17 -1.12 -3.78
C GLN A 133 -13.62 -0.81 -5.17
N GLU A 134 -12.54 -0.01 -5.23
CA GLU A 134 -11.92 0.37 -6.51
C GLU A 134 -11.27 -0.83 -7.21
N SER A 135 -10.63 -1.74 -6.46
CA SER A 135 -10.05 -2.97 -7.00
C SER A 135 -11.11 -3.93 -7.56
N GLU A 136 -12.30 -4.00 -6.97
CA GLU A 136 -13.36 -4.91 -7.43
C GLU A 136 -13.94 -4.46 -8.78
N ILE A 137 -13.98 -3.15 -9.04
CA ILE A 137 -14.33 -2.60 -10.36
C ILE A 137 -13.32 -3.11 -11.40
N PHE A 138 -12.03 -3.01 -11.10
CA PHE A 138 -10.95 -3.50 -11.95
C PHE A 138 -11.05 -5.01 -12.19
N ILE A 139 -11.21 -5.81 -11.13
CA ILE A 139 -11.31 -7.28 -11.22
C ILE A 139 -12.53 -7.68 -12.06
N SER A 140 -13.66 -6.98 -11.89
CA SER A 140 -14.88 -7.20 -12.67
C SER A 140 -14.67 -6.89 -14.16
N LYS A 141 -13.88 -5.87 -14.50
CA LYS A 141 -13.47 -5.60 -15.89
C LYS A 141 -12.56 -6.73 -16.41
N ALA A 142 -11.57 -7.14 -15.62
CA ALA A 142 -10.63 -8.20 -16.00
C ALA A 142 -11.31 -9.55 -16.28
N LYS A 143 -12.41 -9.87 -15.57
CA LYS A 143 -13.22 -11.09 -15.81
C LYS A 143 -13.96 -11.06 -17.16
N LYS A 144 -14.25 -9.88 -17.71
CA LYS A 144 -15.06 -9.71 -18.92
C LYS A 144 -14.23 -9.60 -20.20
N VAL A 145 -12.96 -9.21 -20.09
CA VAL A 145 -12.07 -8.93 -21.23
C VAL A 145 -11.09 -10.09 -21.43
N LYS A 146 -10.69 -10.35 -22.68
CA LYS A 146 -9.62 -11.32 -22.94
C LYS A 146 -8.31 -10.84 -22.33
N LYS A 147 -7.55 -11.77 -21.76
CA LYS A 147 -6.26 -11.49 -21.11
C LYS A 147 -5.31 -10.64 -21.97
N ASP A 148 -5.18 -10.94 -23.26
CA ASP A 148 -4.26 -10.23 -24.17
C ASP A 148 -4.71 -8.80 -24.50
N GLU A 149 -6.01 -8.55 -24.56
CA GLU A 149 -6.57 -7.21 -24.74
C GLU A 149 -6.41 -6.38 -23.48
N LEU A 150 -6.64 -7.00 -22.31
CA LEU A 150 -6.42 -6.38 -21.01
C LEU A 150 -4.95 -5.91 -20.87
N ILE A 151 -3.98 -6.80 -21.13
CA ILE A 151 -2.55 -6.45 -20.99
C ILE A 151 -2.17 -5.26 -21.89
N LYS A 152 -2.70 -5.18 -23.11
CA LYS A 152 -2.42 -4.08 -24.06
C LYS A 152 -3.03 -2.75 -23.61
N GLU A 153 -4.30 -2.76 -23.21
CA GLU A 153 -5.01 -1.56 -22.74
C GLU A 153 -4.32 -0.99 -21.50
N TRP A 154 -3.86 -1.86 -20.59
CA TRP A 154 -3.22 -1.46 -19.34
C TRP A 154 -1.76 -1.06 -19.47
N ALA A 155 -1.00 -1.67 -20.38
CA ALA A 155 0.36 -1.20 -20.68
C ALA A 155 0.35 0.27 -21.14
N TYR A 156 -0.68 0.66 -21.90
CA TYR A 156 -0.89 2.04 -22.32
C TYR A 156 -1.27 2.97 -21.16
N GLU A 157 -2.25 2.58 -20.32
CA GLU A 157 -2.68 3.41 -19.19
C GLU A 157 -1.59 3.56 -18.11
N ILE A 158 -0.83 2.50 -17.79
CA ILE A 158 0.31 2.61 -16.87
C ILE A 158 1.39 3.53 -17.46
N PHE A 159 1.72 3.39 -18.75
CA PHE A 159 2.70 4.27 -19.39
C PHE A 159 2.25 5.74 -19.35
N LYS A 160 0.95 6.00 -19.53
CA LYS A 160 0.35 7.33 -19.43
C LYS A 160 0.39 7.87 -18.00
N ILE A 161 -0.03 7.09 -17.00
CA ILE A 161 -0.05 7.50 -15.59
C ILE A 161 1.38 7.72 -15.06
N CYS A 162 2.29 6.78 -15.30
CA CYS A 162 3.69 6.91 -14.93
C CYS A 162 4.36 8.05 -15.71
N GLY A 163 4.03 8.25 -16.99
CA GLY A 163 4.48 9.39 -17.78
C GLY A 163 4.06 10.72 -17.17
N HIS A 164 2.78 10.87 -16.79
CA HIS A 164 2.28 12.08 -16.13
C HIS A 164 2.88 12.30 -14.74
N LEU A 165 3.09 11.24 -13.95
CA LEU A 165 3.69 11.34 -12.62
C LEU A 165 5.18 11.73 -12.68
N MET A 166 5.90 11.30 -13.72
CA MET A 166 7.30 11.65 -13.97
C MET A 166 7.45 13.08 -14.52
N ILE A 167 6.48 13.55 -15.33
CA ILE A 167 6.48 14.91 -15.88
C ILE A 167 6.04 15.94 -14.82
N GLY A 168 5.09 15.59 -13.94
CA GLY A 168 4.64 16.47 -12.85
C GLY A 168 5.75 16.79 -11.84
N LYS A 169 6.61 15.82 -11.52
CA LYS A 169 7.76 16.05 -10.61
C LYS A 169 8.90 16.86 -11.24
N ALA A 170 8.90 17.08 -12.56
CA ALA A 170 9.92 17.91 -13.23
C ALA A 170 9.58 19.41 -13.26
N TRP A 171 8.39 19.80 -12.81
CA TRP A 171 7.92 21.19 -12.79
C TRP A 171 7.81 21.81 -11.38
N GLU A 172 7.69 20.99 -10.32
CA GLU A 172 7.65 21.49 -8.93
C GLU A 172 9.05 21.81 -8.36
N ASP A 173 10.12 21.31 -9.00
CA ASP A 173 11.53 21.50 -8.59
C ASP A 173 12.24 22.64 -9.38
N ARG A 174 11.51 23.64 -9.90
CA ARG A 174 12.11 24.76 -10.64
C ARG A 174 11.67 26.14 -10.14
#